data_AF-A0A2N1HGR2-F1
#
_entry.id   AF-A0A2N1HGR2-F1
#
_cell.length_a   1.000
_cell.length_b   1.000
_cell.length_c   1.000
_cell.angle_alpha   90.00
_cell.angle_beta   90.00
_cell.angle_gamma   90.00
#
_symmetry.space_group_name_H-M   'P 1'
#
loop_
_entity.id
_entity.type
_entity.pdbx_description
1 polymer ?
#
loop_
_entity_poly.entity_id
_entity_poly.type
_entity_poly.pdbx_seq_one_letter_code
_entity_poly.pdbx_strand_id
1 'polypeptide(L)'
;MEFAKLLILSIFLQLISSCAVVSYSTGSAVSLSKESDFDPSKTYTYYDDAVSRELKFGEFELRVIPYNTLTTSSHSELLFIPFEERGQFKGSIGERPFQISISLKGEKNKITFYPFKSILSDGAKLDVVKWRDPKPTCVYNYTDWSVLESGAFHVVKDRLRNQEESCMKPGWVEYLLVFDSETPNPNSRFSLDLTFKNSETNALIKKKLFFSPAKYISTQTH
;
A
#
# COMPACT_ATOMS: atom_id res chain seq x y z
N MET A 1 47.42 17.25 -28.46
CA MET A 1 46.66 17.84 -27.33
C MET A 1 45.13 17.76 -27.52
N GLU A 2 44.62 17.56 -28.74
CA GLU A 2 43.18 17.40 -29.01
C GLU A 2 42.61 16.02 -28.63
N PHE A 3 43.39 14.95 -28.75
CA PHE A 3 42.97 13.59 -28.38
C PHE A 3 42.58 13.46 -26.90
N ALA A 4 43.32 14.13 -26.01
CA ALA A 4 43.01 14.12 -24.58
C ALA A 4 41.69 14.85 -24.27
N LYS A 5 41.34 15.90 -25.02
CA LYS A 5 40.08 16.63 -24.86
C LYS A 5 38.88 15.80 -25.32
N LEU A 6 39.03 15.06 -26.43
CA LEU A 6 38.01 14.13 -26.93
C LEU A 6 37.80 12.96 -25.96
N LEU A 7 38.87 12.41 -25.38
CA LEU A 7 38.77 11.33 -24.39
C LEU A 7 38.04 11.79 -23.12
N ILE A 8 38.41 12.97 -22.59
CA ILE A 8 37.73 13.55 -21.42
C ILE A 8 36.26 13.84 -21.73
N LEU A 9 35.94 14.38 -22.91
CA LEU A 9 34.55 14.63 -23.34
C LEU A 9 33.75 13.32 -23.45
N SER A 10 34.34 12.24 -23.97
CA SER A 10 33.68 10.94 -24.08
C SER A 10 33.44 10.27 -22.73
N ILE A 11 34.37 10.40 -21.78
CA ILE A 11 34.21 9.93 -20.40
C ILE A 11 33.13 10.75 -19.68
N PHE A 12 33.09 12.07 -19.90
CA PHE A 12 32.05 12.95 -19.36
C PHE A 12 30.67 12.59 -19.93
N LEU A 13 30.56 12.36 -21.25
CA LEU A 13 29.29 11.94 -21.89
C LEU A 13 28.83 10.57 -21.39
N GLN A 14 29.74 9.62 -21.13
CA GLN A 14 29.41 8.32 -20.52
C GLN A 14 29.02 8.43 -19.04
N LEU A 15 29.60 9.39 -18.30
CA LEU A 15 29.24 9.67 -16.90
C LEU A 15 27.90 10.40 -16.76
N ILE A 16 27.52 11.25 -17.73
CA ILE A 16 26.23 11.95 -17.74
C ILE A 16 25.13 11.09 -18.37
N SER A 17 25.47 10.05 -19.13
CA SER A 17 24.49 9.11 -19.71
C SER A 17 24.05 8.02 -18.73
N SER A 18 23.81 8.36 -17.46
CA SER A 18 22.96 7.54 -16.61
C SER A 18 21.55 7.57 -17.19
N CYS A 19 21.31 6.73 -18.20
CA CYS A 19 20.02 6.59 -18.84
C CYS A 19 19.02 6.16 -17.77
N ALA A 20 18.06 7.05 -17.47
CA ALA A 20 16.93 6.66 -16.64
C ALA A 20 16.21 5.51 -17.34
N VAL A 21 16.21 4.33 -16.72
CA VAL A 21 15.46 3.19 -17.24
C VAL A 21 14.00 3.41 -16.86
N VAL A 22 13.19 3.69 -17.86
CA VAL A 22 11.73 3.75 -17.72
C VAL A 22 11.18 2.35 -17.92
N SER A 23 10.49 1.84 -16.91
CA SER A 23 9.80 0.54 -16.96
C SER A 23 8.30 0.74 -16.78
N TYR A 24 7.53 -0.06 -17.53
CA TYR A 24 6.07 -0.10 -17.45
C TYR A 24 5.64 -1.42 -16.84
N SER A 25 4.67 -1.40 -15.94
CA SER A 25 4.14 -2.59 -15.26
C SER A 25 2.63 -2.50 -15.08
N THR A 26 1.96 -3.65 -14.98
CA THR A 26 0.53 -3.68 -14.62
C THR A 26 0.39 -4.05 -13.17
N GLY A 27 -0.38 -3.24 -12.44
CA GLY A 27 -0.62 -3.37 -11.02
C GLY A 27 -2.07 -3.33 -10.60
N SER A 28 -2.31 -3.49 -9.30
CA SER A 28 -3.66 -3.42 -8.73
C SER A 28 -3.88 -2.11 -7.98
N ALA A 29 -4.82 -1.32 -8.48
CA ALA A 29 -5.24 -0.05 -7.88
C ALA A 29 -6.58 -0.21 -7.15
N VAL A 30 -6.74 0.47 -6.01
CA VAL A 30 -7.93 0.37 -5.16
C VAL A 30 -9.03 1.34 -5.58
N SER A 31 -10.27 0.86 -5.65
CA SER A 31 -11.49 1.66 -5.87
C SER A 31 -12.62 1.25 -4.93
N LEU A 32 -13.60 2.15 -4.76
CA LEU A 32 -14.87 1.87 -4.05
C LEU A 32 -15.95 1.33 -4.99
N SER A 33 -15.80 1.55 -6.28
CA SER A 33 -16.66 1.08 -7.37
C SER A 33 -16.10 -0.21 -7.98
N LYS A 34 -17.00 -1.09 -8.44
CA LYS A 34 -16.64 -2.30 -9.20
C LYS A 34 -16.14 -1.93 -10.61
N GLU A 35 -16.64 -0.82 -11.13
CA GLU A 35 -16.15 -0.19 -12.34
C GLU A 35 -14.82 0.50 -12.03
N SER A 36 -13.87 0.39 -12.94
CA SER A 36 -12.57 1.03 -12.75
C SER A 36 -12.75 2.54 -12.94
N ASP A 37 -12.47 3.32 -11.91
CA ASP A 37 -12.32 4.78 -12.04
C ASP A 37 -10.99 5.16 -12.72
N PHE A 38 -10.13 4.17 -13.01
CA PHE A 38 -8.83 4.37 -13.65
C PHE A 38 -8.95 4.42 -15.17
N ASP A 39 -8.30 5.42 -15.76
CA ASP A 39 -8.18 5.58 -17.19
C ASP A 39 -7.19 4.53 -17.75
N PRO A 40 -7.63 3.58 -18.59
CA PRO A 40 -6.77 2.52 -19.12
C PRO A 40 -5.71 3.03 -20.12
N SER A 41 -5.87 4.26 -20.61
CA SER A 41 -4.92 4.95 -21.49
C SER A 41 -3.85 5.71 -20.72
N LYS A 42 -4.09 6.03 -19.44
CA LYS A 42 -3.15 6.73 -18.57
C LYS A 42 -2.18 5.75 -17.92
N THR A 43 -0.95 6.23 -17.70
CA THR A 43 0.04 5.55 -16.86
C THR A 43 0.21 6.34 -15.56
N TYR A 44 0.28 5.63 -14.44
CA TYR A 44 0.33 6.20 -13.10
C TYR A 44 1.69 5.99 -12.45
N THR A 45 2.08 6.91 -11.60
CA THR A 45 3.13 6.75 -10.59
C THR A 45 2.49 6.29 -9.27
N TYR A 46 3.27 5.71 -8.38
CA TYR A 46 2.76 5.30 -7.06
C TYR A 46 2.41 6.48 -6.13
N TYR A 47 2.87 7.69 -6.49
CA TYR A 47 2.52 8.93 -5.82
C TYR A 47 1.25 9.58 -6.38
N ASP A 48 0.68 9.06 -7.47
CA ASP A 48 -0.58 9.61 -7.97
C ASP A 48 -1.70 9.39 -6.94
N ASP A 49 -2.35 10.48 -6.54
CA ASP A 49 -3.48 10.49 -5.61
C ASP A 49 -4.64 9.60 -6.10
N ALA A 50 -4.75 9.39 -7.42
CA ALA A 50 -5.72 8.49 -8.01
C ALA A 50 -5.56 7.05 -7.52
N VAL A 51 -4.32 6.60 -7.30
CA VAL A 51 -3.98 5.22 -6.91
C VAL A 51 -3.74 5.10 -5.41
N SER A 52 -3.01 6.03 -4.81
CA SER A 52 -2.59 5.99 -3.40
C SER A 52 -3.67 6.49 -2.41
N ARG A 53 -4.91 6.59 -2.92
CA ARG A 53 -6.03 7.38 -2.40
C ARG A 53 -6.32 7.14 -0.92
N GLU A 54 -6.51 8.23 -0.19
CA GLU A 54 -7.25 8.25 1.07
C GLU A 54 -8.76 8.14 0.79
N LEU A 55 -9.35 7.03 1.19
CA LEU A 55 -10.78 6.76 1.13
C LEU A 55 -11.43 7.34 2.39
N LYS A 56 -12.10 8.49 2.23
CA LYS A 56 -12.76 9.19 3.33
C LYS A 56 -14.19 8.70 3.51
N PHE A 57 -14.50 8.26 4.72
CA PHE A 57 -15.86 8.00 5.19
C PHE A 57 -16.19 9.01 6.29
N GLY A 58 -17.46 9.14 6.67
CA GLY A 58 -17.85 10.13 7.69
C GLY A 58 -17.04 10.02 8.97
N GLU A 59 -16.90 8.79 9.50
CA GLU A 59 -16.35 8.53 10.84
C GLU A 59 -14.90 8.04 10.82
N PHE A 60 -14.37 7.71 9.64
CA PHE A 60 -13.03 7.15 9.49
C PHE A 60 -12.46 7.34 8.08
N GLU A 61 -11.16 7.22 7.97
CA GLU A 61 -10.43 7.28 6.70
C GLU A 61 -9.61 6.00 6.55
N LEU A 62 -9.61 5.44 5.34
CA LEU A 62 -8.80 4.29 4.96
C LEU A 62 -7.78 4.71 3.93
N ARG A 63 -6.54 4.30 4.11
CA ARG A 63 -5.55 4.26 3.03
C ARG A 63 -5.15 2.80 2.85
N VAL A 64 -5.20 2.33 1.61
CA VAL A 64 -4.98 0.91 1.32
C VAL A 64 -3.77 0.80 0.42
N ILE A 65 -2.82 -0.01 0.87
CA ILE A 65 -1.56 -0.27 0.18
C ILE A 65 -1.47 -1.79 0.04
N PRO A 66 -1.90 -2.40 -1.09
CA PRO A 66 -1.63 -3.81 -1.33
C PRO A 66 -0.12 -4.07 -1.25
N TYR A 67 0.27 -4.99 -0.38
CA TYR A 67 1.66 -5.32 -0.08
C TYR A 67 2.05 -6.55 -0.89
N ASN A 68 3.23 -6.53 -1.50
CA ASN A 68 3.95 -7.77 -1.79
C ASN A 68 5.32 -7.64 -1.16
N THR A 69 5.73 -8.65 -0.39
CA THR A 69 6.96 -8.60 0.39
C THR A 69 8.16 -8.60 -0.56
N LEU A 70 9.00 -7.57 -0.48
CA LEU A 70 10.33 -7.56 -1.09
C LEU A 70 11.36 -7.62 0.03
N THR A 71 12.23 -8.62 0.01
CA THR A 71 13.38 -8.70 0.91
C THR A 71 14.57 -8.06 0.20
N THR A 72 14.98 -6.87 0.59
CA THR A 72 16.30 -6.30 0.25
C THR A 72 17.19 -6.23 1.49
N SER A 73 18.49 -6.31 1.26
CA SER A 73 19.54 -6.32 2.30
C SER A 73 19.67 -5.02 3.10
N SER A 74 18.94 -3.97 2.74
CA SER A 74 19.04 -2.66 3.39
C SER A 74 17.79 -1.84 3.13
N HIS A 75 17.03 -1.58 4.21
CA HIS A 75 15.85 -0.70 4.27
C HIS A 75 14.59 -1.22 3.55
N SER A 76 13.54 -1.42 4.35
CA SER A 76 12.19 -1.73 3.88
C SER A 76 11.53 -0.46 3.37
N GLU A 77 11.77 -0.12 2.11
CA GLU A 77 10.94 0.86 1.40
C GLU A 77 9.94 0.11 0.52
N LEU A 78 8.67 0.43 0.76
CA LEU A 78 7.50 -0.17 0.13
C LEU A 78 7.55 0.03 -1.39
N LEU A 79 7.33 -1.03 -2.18
CA LEU A 79 6.66 -0.85 -3.48
C LEU A 79 5.91 -2.08 -4.02
N PHE A 80 4.64 -1.79 -4.22
CA PHE A 80 3.58 -2.36 -5.04
C PHE A 80 3.95 -3.21 -6.28
N ILE A 81 3.05 -4.18 -6.54
CA ILE A 81 2.68 -4.81 -7.81
C ILE A 81 3.44 -6.11 -8.16
N PRO A 82 2.73 -7.21 -8.42
CA PRO A 82 3.36 -8.38 -9.01
C PRO A 82 3.96 -8.03 -10.37
N PHE A 83 5.27 -8.16 -10.52
CA PHE A 83 5.95 -7.96 -11.79
C PHE A 83 6.06 -9.32 -12.50
N GLU A 84 6.02 -9.34 -13.83
CA GLU A 84 6.62 -10.44 -14.60
C GLU A 84 8.15 -10.31 -14.49
N GLU A 85 8.74 -10.83 -13.40
CA GLU A 85 10.18 -11.10 -13.13
C GLU A 85 11.30 -10.14 -13.63
N ARG A 86 11.00 -8.96 -14.17
CA ARG A 86 11.99 -8.08 -14.81
C ARG A 86 12.16 -6.78 -14.04
N GLY A 87 13.19 -6.71 -13.20
CA GLY A 87 13.62 -5.50 -12.49
C GLY A 87 14.18 -5.75 -11.09
N GLN A 88 14.61 -4.67 -10.42
CA GLN A 88 15.05 -4.70 -9.01
C GLN A 88 13.87 -4.81 -8.02
N PHE A 89 12.65 -4.47 -8.45
CA PHE A 89 11.43 -4.68 -7.70
C PHE A 89 10.80 -6.01 -8.16
N LYS A 90 10.74 -6.99 -7.26
CA LYS A 90 10.17 -8.33 -7.49
C LYS A 90 8.98 -8.55 -6.57
N GLY A 91 7.78 -8.56 -7.15
CA GLY A 91 6.59 -9.14 -6.52
C GLY A 91 6.25 -10.42 -7.25
N SER A 92 5.99 -11.50 -6.53
CA SER A 92 5.79 -12.81 -7.13
C SER A 92 4.30 -13.15 -7.23
N ILE A 93 3.76 -13.17 -8.46
CA ILE A 93 2.41 -13.68 -8.74
C ILE A 93 2.38 -15.16 -8.33
N GLY A 94 1.26 -15.63 -7.77
CA GLY A 94 1.10 -17.04 -7.42
C GLY A 94 1.76 -17.46 -6.10
N GLU A 95 2.60 -16.62 -5.50
CA GLU A 95 3.25 -16.94 -4.23
C GLU A 95 2.31 -16.73 -3.04
N ARG A 96 2.53 -17.55 -2.01
CA ARG A 96 1.83 -17.51 -0.72
C ARG A 96 2.80 -17.09 0.40
N PRO A 97 2.34 -16.38 1.45
CA PRO A 97 0.99 -15.88 1.64
C PRO A 97 0.77 -14.53 0.96
N PHE A 98 -0.45 -14.28 0.48
CA PHE A 98 -0.85 -12.98 -0.03
C PHE A 98 -1.12 -11.99 1.11
N GLN A 99 -0.69 -10.73 0.97
CA GLN A 99 -0.77 -9.73 2.03
C GLN A 99 -1.39 -8.41 1.55
N ILE A 100 -2.17 -7.75 2.41
CA ILE A 100 -2.73 -6.42 2.14
C ILE A 100 -2.49 -5.53 3.35
N SER A 101 -1.83 -4.38 3.15
CA SER A 101 -1.73 -3.36 4.18
C SER A 101 -2.90 -2.39 4.11
N ILE A 102 -3.44 -2.09 5.28
CA ILE A 102 -4.52 -1.13 5.50
C ILE A 102 -4.05 -0.17 6.57
N SER A 103 -3.98 1.09 6.21
CA SER A 103 -3.78 2.21 7.11
C SER A 103 -5.14 2.79 7.48
N LEU A 104 -5.42 2.97 8.76
CA LEU A 104 -6.71 3.42 9.27
C LEU A 104 -6.52 4.47 10.36
N LYS A 105 -7.32 5.54 10.26
CA LYS A 105 -7.51 6.55 11.30
C LYS A 105 -9.00 6.91 11.33
N GLY A 106 -9.51 7.40 12.44
CA GLY A 106 -10.92 7.76 12.53
C GLY A 106 -11.23 8.69 13.68
N GLU A 107 -12.50 9.00 13.87
CA GLU A 107 -12.91 9.81 15.00
C GLU A 107 -12.79 9.02 16.30
N LYS A 108 -12.31 9.70 17.36
CA LYS A 108 -12.15 9.11 18.68
C LYS A 108 -13.44 8.41 19.12
N ASN A 109 -13.31 7.14 19.48
CA ASN A 109 -14.39 6.29 19.98
C ASN A 109 -15.58 6.06 19.03
N LYS A 110 -15.52 6.44 17.75
CA LYS A 110 -16.66 6.27 16.82
C LYS A 110 -16.74 4.90 16.16
N ILE A 111 -15.59 4.32 15.81
CA ILE A 111 -15.51 3.10 15.04
C ILE A 111 -14.56 2.09 15.69
N THR A 112 -14.91 0.82 15.58
CA THR A 112 -14.02 -0.31 15.85
C THR A 112 -13.83 -1.14 14.58
N PHE A 113 -12.61 -1.55 14.28
CA PHE A 113 -12.27 -2.39 13.14
C PHE A 113 -12.26 -3.88 13.51
N TYR A 114 -12.81 -4.73 12.64
CA TYR A 114 -12.94 -6.17 12.81
C TYR A 114 -12.09 -6.86 11.74
N PRO A 115 -10.76 -6.88 11.87
CA PRO A 115 -9.87 -7.34 10.81
C PRO A 115 -10.13 -8.81 10.43
N PHE A 116 -10.41 -9.68 11.41
CA PHE A 116 -10.71 -11.10 11.18
C PHE A 116 -12.05 -11.39 10.50
N LYS A 117 -12.89 -10.38 10.26
CA LYS A 117 -14.07 -10.50 9.39
C LYS A 117 -13.80 -10.08 7.94
N SER A 118 -12.54 -9.81 7.61
CA SER A 118 -12.16 -9.44 6.25
C SER A 118 -12.10 -10.66 5.35
N ILE A 119 -12.64 -10.55 4.13
CA ILE A 119 -12.81 -11.68 3.20
C ILE A 119 -12.40 -11.24 1.80
N LEU A 120 -11.56 -12.03 1.14
CA LEU A 120 -11.22 -11.85 -0.27
C LEU A 120 -12.32 -12.44 -1.18
N SER A 121 -12.46 -11.90 -2.40
CA SER A 121 -13.49 -12.32 -3.36
C SER A 121 -13.45 -13.79 -3.75
N ASP A 122 -12.27 -14.41 -3.69
CA ASP A 122 -12.07 -15.84 -3.94
C ASP A 122 -12.47 -16.72 -2.74
N GLY A 123 -12.89 -16.11 -1.63
CA GLY A 123 -13.24 -16.79 -0.39
C GLY A 123 -12.03 -17.15 0.48
N ALA A 124 -10.83 -16.68 0.14
CA ALA A 124 -9.63 -16.93 0.92
C ALA A 124 -9.80 -16.42 2.36
N LYS A 125 -9.35 -17.26 3.30
CA LYS A 125 -9.44 -16.98 4.73
C LYS A 125 -8.23 -16.15 5.16
N LEU A 126 -8.52 -15.17 6.02
CA LEU A 126 -7.49 -14.43 6.73
C LEU A 126 -6.83 -15.36 7.75
N ASP A 127 -5.50 -15.47 7.67
CA ASP A 127 -4.69 -16.31 8.55
C ASP A 127 -4.16 -15.48 9.74
N VAL A 128 -3.42 -14.41 9.43
CA VAL A 128 -2.76 -13.57 10.44
C VAL A 128 -3.10 -12.10 10.21
N VAL A 129 -3.26 -11.37 11.32
CA VAL A 129 -3.32 -9.91 11.31
C VAL A 129 -2.17 -9.38 12.15
N LYS A 130 -1.33 -8.56 11.54
CA LYS A 130 -0.31 -7.78 12.26
C LYS A 130 -0.74 -6.32 12.29
N TRP A 131 -0.33 -5.59 13.30
CA TRP A 131 -0.59 -4.16 13.40
C TRP A 131 0.60 -3.42 13.98
N ARG A 132 0.69 -2.12 13.69
CA ARG A 132 1.67 -1.21 14.29
C ARG A 132 1.11 0.20 14.40
N ASP A 133 1.58 0.91 15.41
CA ASP A 133 1.14 2.27 15.74
C ASP A 133 2.26 3.26 15.38
N PRO A 134 1.96 4.42 14.78
CA PRO A 134 2.95 5.48 14.62
C PRO A 134 3.37 6.01 15.99
N LYS A 135 4.69 6.13 16.19
CA LYS A 135 5.26 6.79 17.36
C LYS A 135 4.94 8.29 17.30
N PRO A 136 4.63 8.93 18.45
CA PRO A 136 4.40 10.37 18.52
C PRO A 136 5.74 11.12 18.43
N THR A 137 6.40 11.07 17.28
CA THR A 137 7.67 11.77 17.03
C THR A 137 7.66 12.41 15.65
N CYS A 138 8.36 13.55 15.51
CA CYS A 138 8.51 14.29 14.25
C CYS A 138 9.09 13.47 13.09
N VAL A 139 9.91 12.47 13.40
CA VAL A 139 10.38 11.47 12.45
C VAL A 139 9.37 10.32 12.47
N TYR A 140 8.79 10.03 11.31
CA TYR A 140 7.73 9.02 11.19
C TYR A 140 8.29 7.61 11.39
N ASN A 141 8.32 7.19 12.65
CA ASN A 141 8.72 5.84 13.05
C ASN A 141 7.49 5.10 13.55
N TYR A 142 7.34 3.83 13.18
CA TYR A 142 6.33 2.96 13.75
C TYR A 142 6.86 2.19 14.96
N THR A 143 5.96 1.66 15.77
CA THR A 143 6.26 0.53 16.64
C THR A 143 6.61 -0.71 15.81
N ASP A 144 7.21 -1.70 16.45
CA ASP A 144 7.36 -3.01 15.83
C ASP A 144 5.99 -3.64 15.55
N TRP A 145 5.96 -4.52 14.55
CA TRP A 145 4.77 -5.28 14.20
C TRP A 145 4.36 -6.18 15.37
N SER A 146 3.11 -6.07 15.77
CA SER A 146 2.49 -6.91 16.79
C SER A 146 1.39 -7.76 16.15
N VAL A 147 1.26 -9.02 16.54
CA VAL A 147 0.19 -9.91 16.04
C VAL A 147 -1.09 -9.64 16.85
N LEU A 148 -2.23 -9.48 16.18
CA LEU A 148 -3.54 -9.42 16.84
C LEU A 148 -4.06 -10.83 17.12
N GLU A 149 -4.64 -11.01 18.30
CA GLU A 149 -5.33 -12.25 18.66
C GLU A 149 -6.58 -12.45 17.79
N SER A 150 -6.87 -13.70 17.42
CA SER A 150 -8.03 -14.05 16.61
C SER A 150 -9.34 -13.56 17.24
N GLY A 151 -10.20 -12.92 16.46
CA GLY A 151 -11.48 -12.42 16.94
C GLY A 151 -11.41 -11.11 17.74
N ALA A 152 -10.20 -10.58 17.98
CA ALA A 152 -10.03 -9.26 18.57
C ALA A 152 -10.62 -8.17 17.66
N PHE A 153 -11.33 -7.25 18.28
CA PHE A 153 -11.73 -5.99 17.67
C PHE A 153 -10.70 -4.92 18.05
N HIS A 154 -10.28 -4.11 17.09
CA HIS A 154 -9.25 -3.10 17.33
C HIS A 154 -9.83 -1.70 17.20
N VAL A 155 -9.69 -0.90 18.27
CA VAL A 155 -10.21 0.46 18.31
C VAL A 155 -9.46 1.31 17.28
N VAL A 156 -10.22 1.97 16.40
CA VAL A 156 -9.65 2.89 15.44
C VAL A 156 -9.14 4.12 16.19
N LYS A 157 -7.86 4.45 16.01
CA LYS A 157 -7.24 5.58 16.69
C LYS A 157 -7.70 6.90 16.08
N ASP A 158 -7.71 7.93 16.92
CA ASP A 158 -8.14 9.28 16.57
C ASP A 158 -7.29 9.86 15.42
N ARG A 159 -7.92 10.46 14.41
CA ARG A 159 -7.29 11.14 13.28
C ARG A 159 -6.48 12.38 13.67
N LEU A 160 -6.79 12.96 14.84
CA LEU A 160 -6.03 14.09 15.41
C LEU A 160 -4.85 13.64 16.29
N ARG A 161 -4.66 12.33 16.47
CA ARG A 161 -3.56 11.80 17.28
C ARG A 161 -2.21 12.11 16.62
N ASN A 162 -1.22 12.41 17.46
CA ASN A 162 0.15 12.77 17.08
C ASN A 162 0.28 14.12 16.36
N GLN A 163 -0.66 15.04 16.57
CA GLN A 163 -0.47 16.46 16.24
C GLN A 163 0.33 17.12 17.38
N GLU A 164 1.63 17.32 17.18
CA GLU A 164 2.42 18.26 18.00
C GLU A 164 2.56 19.59 17.22
N GLU A 165 2.66 20.73 17.91
CA GLU A 165 2.81 22.05 17.26
C GLU A 165 3.99 22.10 16.27
N SER A 166 5.05 21.34 16.54
CA SER A 166 6.23 21.22 15.69
C SER A 166 6.05 20.25 14.51
N CYS A 167 5.05 19.35 14.56
CA CYS A 167 4.90 18.21 13.66
C CYS A 167 3.43 17.85 13.42
N MET A 168 2.83 18.45 12.39
CA MET A 168 1.44 18.26 11.99
C MET A 168 1.27 17.14 10.94
N LYS A 169 1.66 15.90 11.24
CA LYS A 169 1.36 14.75 10.36
C LYS A 169 0.41 13.76 11.06
N PRO A 170 -0.80 13.51 10.53
CA PRO A 170 -1.75 12.59 11.16
C PRO A 170 -1.19 11.17 11.17
N GLY A 171 -1.19 10.53 12.34
CA GLY A 171 -0.74 9.15 12.50
C GLY A 171 -1.76 8.15 11.97
N TRP A 172 -1.37 7.28 11.04
CA TRP A 172 -2.18 6.17 10.57
C TRP A 172 -1.82 4.89 11.31
N VAL A 173 -2.80 4.18 11.89
CA VAL A 173 -2.53 2.81 12.38
C VAL A 173 -2.47 1.88 11.19
N GLU A 174 -1.39 1.12 11.07
CA GLU A 174 -1.24 0.15 9.98
C GLU A 174 -1.60 -1.25 10.44
N TYR A 175 -2.34 -1.96 9.59
CA TYR A 175 -2.70 -3.36 9.71
C TYR A 175 -2.19 -4.09 8.49
N LEU A 176 -1.49 -5.19 8.68
CA LEU A 176 -1.12 -6.12 7.63
C LEU A 176 -2.04 -7.34 7.74
N LEU A 177 -2.92 -7.49 6.76
CA LEU A 177 -3.79 -8.64 6.60
C LEU A 177 -3.05 -9.70 5.79
N VAL A 178 -2.84 -10.88 6.37
CA VAL A 178 -2.15 -12.01 5.74
C VAL A 178 -3.19 -13.09 5.45
N PHE A 179 -3.31 -13.45 4.17
CA PHE A 179 -4.24 -14.46 3.69
C PHE A 179 -3.47 -15.72 3.29
N ASP A 180 -4.02 -16.89 3.63
CA ASP A 180 -3.53 -18.16 3.10
C ASP A 180 -4.08 -18.35 1.68
N SER A 181 -3.57 -17.54 0.75
CA SER A 181 -3.91 -17.57 -0.66
C SER A 181 -2.73 -17.14 -1.51
N GLU A 182 -2.79 -17.51 -2.78
CA GLU A 182 -1.83 -17.08 -3.78
C GLU A 182 -2.03 -15.60 -4.09
N THR A 183 -0.92 -14.92 -4.37
CA THR A 183 -0.93 -13.53 -4.83
C THR A 183 -1.72 -13.45 -6.15
N PRO A 184 -2.80 -12.66 -6.21
CA PRO A 184 -3.60 -12.52 -7.43
C PRO A 184 -2.80 -11.94 -8.60
N ASN A 185 -3.14 -12.36 -9.82
CA ASN A 185 -2.59 -11.75 -11.03
C ASN A 185 -3.05 -10.28 -11.12
N PRO A 186 -2.15 -9.30 -11.32
CA PRO A 186 -2.52 -7.89 -11.31
C PRO A 186 -3.36 -7.46 -12.52
N ASN A 187 -3.43 -8.28 -13.57
CA ASN A 187 -4.33 -8.10 -14.70
C ASN A 187 -5.77 -8.56 -14.40
N SER A 188 -5.98 -9.22 -13.26
CA SER A 188 -7.30 -9.68 -12.81
C SER A 188 -7.85 -8.76 -11.74
N ARG A 189 -9.18 -8.62 -11.72
CA ARG A 189 -9.87 -7.89 -10.66
C ARG A 189 -10.10 -8.81 -9.46
N PHE A 190 -9.95 -8.27 -8.27
CA PHE A 190 -10.38 -8.93 -7.03
C PHE A 190 -10.98 -7.90 -6.06
N SER A 191 -11.59 -8.35 -4.97
CA SER A 191 -12.13 -7.45 -3.95
C SER A 191 -11.83 -7.93 -2.54
N LEU A 192 -11.79 -6.98 -1.61
CA LEU A 192 -11.67 -7.21 -0.18
C LEU A 192 -12.89 -6.62 0.53
N ASP A 193 -13.64 -7.45 1.23
CA ASP A 193 -14.67 -7.01 2.16
C ASP A 193 -14.02 -6.70 3.52
N LEU A 194 -14.33 -5.54 4.08
CA LEU A 194 -13.92 -5.06 5.40
C LEU A 194 -15.15 -4.85 6.28
N THR A 195 -14.99 -5.17 7.56
CA THR A 195 -16.06 -5.00 8.56
C THR A 195 -15.61 -4.04 9.66
N PHE A 196 -16.48 -3.09 9.94
CA PHE A 196 -16.37 -2.13 11.04
C PHE A 196 -17.64 -2.20 11.88
N LYS A 197 -17.58 -1.63 13.09
CA LYS A 197 -18.74 -1.43 13.94
C LYS A 197 -18.78 0.01 14.41
N ASN A 198 -19.93 0.65 14.27
CA ASN A 198 -20.20 1.93 14.89
C ASN A 198 -20.37 1.72 16.40
N SER A 199 -19.56 2.43 17.19
CA SER A 199 -19.52 2.25 18.64
C SER A 199 -20.77 2.78 19.35
N GLU A 200 -21.47 3.77 18.78
CA GLU A 200 -22.64 4.41 19.38
C GLU A 200 -23.93 3.60 19.13
N THR A 201 -24.13 3.19 17.88
CA THR A 201 -25.34 2.48 17.44
C THR A 201 -25.20 0.96 17.49
N ASN A 202 -23.99 0.45 17.71
CA ASN A 202 -23.62 -0.96 17.55
C ASN A 202 -23.84 -1.53 16.13
N ALA A 203 -24.18 -0.71 15.13
CA ALA A 203 -24.42 -1.16 13.77
C ALA A 203 -23.13 -1.63 13.09
N LEU A 204 -23.23 -2.71 12.31
CA LEU A 204 -22.13 -3.18 11.47
C LEU A 204 -22.05 -2.35 10.19
N ILE A 205 -20.85 -1.85 9.89
CA ILE A 205 -20.54 -1.11 8.67
C ILE A 205 -19.67 -2.01 7.80
N LYS A 206 -20.21 -2.42 6.65
CA LYS A 206 -19.48 -3.22 5.66
C LYS A 206 -18.94 -2.30 4.57
N LYS A 207 -17.65 -2.44 4.23
CA LYS A 207 -17.01 -1.73 3.11
C LYS A 207 -16.37 -2.74 2.19
N LYS A 208 -16.65 -2.63 0.90
CA LYS A 208 -16.03 -3.44 -0.13
C LYS A 208 -15.03 -2.58 -0.90
N LEU A 209 -13.81 -3.07 -0.99
CA LEU A 209 -12.74 -2.47 -1.78
C LEU A 209 -12.53 -3.33 -3.02
N PHE A 210 -12.44 -2.70 -4.18
CA PHE A 210 -12.12 -3.38 -5.42
C PHE A 210 -10.69 -3.06 -5.81
N PHE A 211 -10.00 -4.06 -6.35
CA PHE A 211 -8.64 -3.95 -6.85
C PHE A 211 -8.71 -4.21 -8.35
N SER A 212 -8.39 -3.18 -9.14
CA SER A 212 -8.48 -3.22 -10.59
C SER A 212 -7.11 -3.04 -11.25
N PRO A 213 -6.89 -3.63 -12.43
CA PRO A 213 -5.66 -3.43 -13.19
C PRO A 213 -5.43 -1.95 -13.52
N ALA A 214 -4.23 -1.45 -13.27
CA ALA A 214 -3.76 -0.12 -13.67
C ALA A 214 -2.32 -0.20 -14.19
N LYS A 215 -1.96 0.68 -15.13
CA LYS A 215 -0.60 0.74 -15.68
C LYS A 215 0.25 1.70 -14.87
N TYR A 216 1.46 1.27 -14.55
CA TYR A 216 2.41 2.05 -13.75
C TYR A 216 3.70 2.29 -14.50
N ILE A 217 4.27 3.49 -14.28
CA ILE A 217 5.59 3.88 -14.73
C ILE A 217 6.52 3.95 -13.52
N SER A 218 7.66 3.28 -13.64
CA SER A 218 8.77 3.39 -12.70
C SER A 218 10.00 3.88 -13.43
N THR A 219 10.56 4.99 -12.95
CA THR A 219 11.80 5.58 -13.45
C THR A 219 12.93 5.23 -12.50
N GLN A 220 13.90 4.43 -12.96
CA GLN A 220 15.12 4.16 -12.21
C GLN A 220 16.23 5.10 -12.70
N THR A 221 16.80 5.88 -11.79
CA THR A 221 18.06 6.60 -12.03
C THR A 221 19.21 5.74 -11.51
N HIS A 222 20.17 5.42 -12.40
CA HIS A 222 21.42 4.75 -12.06
C HIS A 222 22.45 5.71 -11.49
#